data_AF-A0A7J3HBR3-F1
#
_entry.id   AF-A0A7J3HBR3-F1
#
_cell.length_a   1.000
_cell.length_b   1.000
_cell.length_c   1.000
_cell.angle_alpha   90.00
_cell.angle_beta   90.00
_cell.angle_gamma   90.00
#
_symmetry.space_group_name_H-M   'P 1'
#
loop_
_entity.id
_entity.type
_entity.pdbx_description
1 polymer ?
#
loop_
_entity_poly.entity_id
_entity_poly.type
_entity_poly.pdbx_seq_one_letter_code
_entity_poly.pdbx_strand_id
1 'polypeptide(L)'
;VNGVASGVIGGGIAAFFPVITGGMGALIGGHIASGKGDDTFVVSQGAARVIYYVGALFLLFMPTARVTRGAVAWLIGSIYTPKTWFEFYYAGFTIILVAAISFIATLYISKAVSRLLSVISYVHVSLVVAVFLVLLTYLITGPVGILLLAVATALGFTAQVFNTRISYCLGALILPVLLNMTGTSGMLLNLLGSR
;
A
#
# COMPACT_ATOMS: atom_id res chain seq x y z
N VAL A 1 -9.55 -4.42 -20.23
CA VAL A 1 -10.58 -4.55 -19.17
C VAL A 1 -10.10 -5.38 -17.96
N ASN A 2 -9.42 -6.52 -18.15
CA ASN A 2 -9.04 -7.42 -17.05
C ASN A 2 -8.03 -6.84 -16.02
N GLY A 3 -7.11 -5.97 -16.43
CA GLY A 3 -6.16 -5.31 -15.51
C GLY A 3 -6.84 -4.38 -14.50
N VAL A 4 -7.79 -3.56 -14.94
CA VAL A 4 -8.52 -2.64 -14.04
C VAL A 4 -9.36 -3.41 -13.03
N ALA A 5 -10.14 -4.39 -13.48
CA ALA A 5 -10.99 -5.19 -12.59
C ALA A 5 -10.16 -5.94 -11.53
N SER A 6 -9.06 -6.58 -11.95
CA SER A 6 -8.15 -7.26 -11.02
C SER A 6 -7.49 -6.30 -10.02
N GLY A 7 -7.11 -5.11 -10.48
CA GLY A 7 -6.55 -4.06 -9.62
C GLY A 7 -7.58 -3.52 -8.63
N VAL A 8 -8.84 -3.37 -9.04
CA VAL A 8 -9.93 -2.97 -8.12
C VAL A 8 -10.14 -4.01 -7.02
N ILE A 9 -10.14 -5.29 -7.37
CA ILE A 9 -10.24 -6.38 -6.40
C ILE A 9 -9.02 -6.37 -5.46
N GLY A 10 -7.81 -6.28 -6.01
CA GLY A 10 -6.57 -6.25 -5.23
C GLY A 10 -6.47 -5.04 -4.29
N GLY A 11 -6.85 -3.85 -4.78
CA GLY A 11 -6.92 -2.62 -3.99
C GLY A 11 -8.03 -2.66 -2.94
N GLY A 12 -9.17 -3.28 -3.26
CA GLY A 12 -10.24 -3.55 -2.31
C GLY A 12 -9.74 -4.43 -1.16
N ILE A 13 -9.10 -5.57 -1.47
CA ILE A 13 -8.48 -6.44 -0.46
C ILE A 13 -7.50 -5.65 0.41
N ALA A 14 -6.64 -4.82 -0.19
CA ALA A 14 -5.73 -3.97 0.59
C ALA A 14 -6.45 -2.95 1.49
N ALA A 15 -7.59 -2.39 1.06
CA ALA A 15 -8.36 -1.49 1.90
C ALA A 15 -9.04 -2.23 3.07
N PHE A 16 -9.46 -3.49 2.88
CA PHE A 16 -10.19 -4.25 3.89
C PHE A 16 -9.30 -4.94 4.93
N PHE A 17 -8.18 -5.53 4.49
CA PHE A 17 -7.31 -6.33 5.35
C PHE A 17 -6.19 -5.48 5.99
N PRO A 18 -5.92 -5.66 7.30
CA PRO A 18 -4.81 -4.99 7.96
C PRO A 18 -3.48 -5.46 7.36
N VAL A 19 -2.43 -4.64 7.48
CA VAL A 19 -1.06 -4.90 6.98
C VAL A 19 -0.93 -4.93 5.45
N ILE A 20 -2.00 -5.20 4.69
CA ILE A 20 -1.98 -5.16 3.23
C ILE A 20 -2.04 -3.71 2.74
N THR A 21 -0.95 -3.23 2.15
CA THR A 21 -0.91 -1.91 1.52
C THR A 21 -1.30 -1.97 0.04
N GLY A 22 -1.53 -0.81 -0.59
CA GLY A 22 -1.83 -0.73 -2.02
C GLY A 22 -0.79 -1.40 -2.91
N GLY A 23 0.48 -1.48 -2.52
CA GLY A 23 1.52 -2.21 -3.28
C GLY A 23 1.34 -3.73 -3.22
N MET A 24 0.96 -4.27 -2.07
CA MET A 24 0.72 -5.71 -1.91
C MET A 24 -0.62 -6.13 -2.52
N GLY A 25 -1.67 -5.34 -2.32
CA GLY A 25 -2.95 -5.54 -3.00
C GLY A 25 -2.80 -5.51 -4.51
N ALA A 26 -1.96 -4.63 -5.03
CA ALA A 26 -1.60 -4.57 -6.43
C ALA A 26 -0.85 -5.81 -6.93
N LEU A 27 0.04 -6.40 -6.11
CA LEU A 27 0.65 -7.69 -6.45
C LEU A 27 -0.40 -8.79 -6.51
N ILE A 28 -1.33 -8.86 -5.55
CA ILE A 28 -2.42 -9.85 -5.53
C ILE A 28 -3.34 -9.70 -6.76
N GLY A 29 -3.82 -8.47 -7.04
CA GLY A 29 -4.60 -8.18 -8.25
C GLY A 29 -3.79 -8.47 -9.52
N GLY A 30 -2.50 -8.16 -9.49
CA GLY A 30 -1.56 -8.48 -10.55
C GLY A 30 -1.44 -9.97 -10.84
N HIS A 31 -1.56 -10.87 -9.85
CA HIS A 31 -1.57 -12.32 -10.08
C HIS A 31 -2.85 -12.79 -10.78
N ILE A 32 -3.96 -12.11 -10.55
CA ILE A 32 -5.23 -12.37 -11.24
C ILE A 32 -5.15 -11.90 -12.70
N ALA A 33 -4.34 -10.86 -12.98
CA ALA A 33 -4.06 -10.36 -14.32
C ALA A 33 -2.82 -10.98 -15.00
N SER A 34 -1.93 -11.65 -14.28
CA SER A 34 -0.56 -11.98 -14.73
C SER A 34 -0.49 -12.93 -15.92
N GLY A 35 -1.58 -13.64 -16.23
CA GLY A 35 -1.66 -14.48 -17.43
C GLY A 35 -1.82 -13.70 -18.74
N LYS A 36 -1.98 -12.37 -18.71
CA LYS A 36 -2.40 -11.55 -19.87
C LYS A 36 -1.36 -10.52 -20.35
N GLY A 37 -0.17 -10.50 -19.76
CA GLY A 37 0.97 -9.67 -20.19
C GLY A 37 1.29 -8.49 -19.27
N ASP A 38 2.51 -7.96 -19.40
CA ASP A 38 3.10 -6.97 -18.49
C ASP A 38 2.32 -5.66 -18.43
N ASP A 39 1.75 -5.21 -19.55
CA ASP A 39 0.92 -4.00 -19.61
C ASP A 39 -0.32 -4.13 -18.70
N THR A 40 -0.95 -5.31 -18.68
CA THR A 40 -2.12 -5.56 -17.84
C THR A 40 -1.76 -5.59 -16.36
N PHE A 41 -0.54 -6.04 -16.03
CA PHE A 41 -0.01 -6.01 -14.68
C PHE A 41 0.26 -4.57 -14.21
N VAL A 42 0.87 -3.73 -15.06
CA VAL A 42 1.11 -2.31 -14.75
C VAL A 42 -0.20 -1.55 -14.54
N VAL A 43 -1.21 -1.79 -15.39
CA VAL A 43 -2.55 -1.20 -15.22
C VAL A 43 -3.22 -1.67 -13.93
N SER A 44 -3.12 -2.96 -13.59
CA SER A 44 -3.65 -3.52 -12.34
C SER A 44 -3.00 -2.86 -11.11
N GLN A 45 -1.69 -2.61 -11.18
CA GLN A 45 -0.96 -1.94 -10.11
C GLN A 45 -1.42 -0.50 -9.88
N GLY A 46 -1.64 0.26 -10.96
CA GLY A 46 -2.19 1.61 -10.89
C GLY A 46 -3.59 1.61 -10.27
N ALA A 47 -4.48 0.76 -10.78
CA ALA A 47 -5.86 0.66 -10.31
C ALA A 47 -5.94 0.30 -8.81
N ALA A 48 -5.14 -0.66 -8.35
CA ALA A 48 -5.11 -1.05 -6.94
C ALA A 48 -4.68 0.08 -6.01
N ARG A 49 -3.70 0.90 -6.40
CA ARG A 49 -3.26 2.07 -5.60
C ARG A 49 -4.33 3.16 -5.56
N VAL A 50 -5.04 3.39 -6.66
CA VAL A 50 -6.16 4.35 -6.68
C VAL A 50 -7.26 3.91 -5.72
N ILE A 51 -7.67 2.64 -5.76
CA ILE A 51 -8.69 2.13 -4.83
C ILE A 51 -8.20 2.21 -3.38
N TYR A 52 -6.96 1.81 -3.10
CA TYR A 52 -6.41 1.82 -1.74
C TYR A 52 -6.23 3.23 -1.17
N TYR A 53 -5.68 4.19 -1.93
CA TYR A 53 -5.43 5.53 -1.41
C TYR A 53 -6.63 6.46 -1.59
N VAL A 54 -7.14 6.60 -2.82
CA VAL A 54 -8.21 7.55 -3.15
C VAL A 54 -9.55 7.01 -2.67
N GLY A 55 -9.85 5.73 -2.91
CA GLY A 55 -11.09 5.11 -2.48
C GLY A 55 -11.22 5.10 -0.95
N ALA A 56 -10.14 4.75 -0.25
CA ALA A 56 -10.17 4.72 1.21
C ALA A 56 -10.20 6.12 1.85
N LEU A 57 -9.53 7.11 1.23
CA LEU A 57 -9.68 8.51 1.61
C LEU A 57 -11.13 8.98 1.38
N PHE A 58 -11.74 8.66 0.24
CA PHE A 58 -13.12 9.06 -0.05
C PHE A 58 -14.11 8.49 0.97
N LEU A 59 -13.90 7.24 1.42
CA LEU A 59 -14.71 6.62 2.47
C LEU A 59 -14.60 7.32 3.83
N LEU A 60 -13.48 8.00 4.13
CA LEU A 60 -13.35 8.83 5.34
C LEU A 60 -14.36 9.99 5.34
N PHE A 61 -14.64 10.55 4.17
CA PHE A 61 -15.59 11.65 4.01
C PHE A 61 -17.06 11.20 4.01
N MET A 62 -17.33 9.90 4.04
CA MET A 62 -18.69 9.38 4.13
C MET A 62 -19.25 9.58 5.56
N PRO A 63 -20.29 10.43 5.75
CA PRO A 63 -20.72 10.85 7.08
C PRO A 63 -21.24 9.71 7.98
N THR A 64 -21.86 8.69 7.36
CA THR A 64 -22.52 7.56 8.03
C THR A 64 -21.60 6.40 8.36
N ALA A 65 -20.57 6.15 7.54
CA ALA A 65 -19.73 4.96 7.68
C ALA A 65 -18.39 5.24 8.39
N ARG A 66 -17.86 6.47 8.27
CA ARG A 66 -16.60 6.93 8.91
C ARG A 66 -15.47 5.89 8.90
N VAL A 67 -15.35 5.16 7.80
CA VAL A 67 -14.43 4.02 7.74
C VAL A 67 -13.03 4.57 7.43
N THR A 68 -12.18 4.65 8.44
CA THR A 68 -10.75 4.97 8.27
C THR A 68 -10.02 3.74 7.76
N ARG A 69 -9.82 3.64 6.44
CA ARG A 69 -9.02 2.56 5.83
C ARG A 69 -7.79 3.13 5.13
N GLY A 70 -6.66 2.44 5.28
CA GLY A 70 -5.39 2.89 4.69
C GLY A 70 -4.70 4.02 5.46
N ALA A 71 -3.38 4.12 5.26
CA ALA A 71 -2.51 4.99 6.06
C ALA A 71 -2.87 6.48 5.95
N VAL A 72 -3.24 6.96 4.75
CA VAL A 72 -3.55 8.38 4.52
C VAL A 72 -4.87 8.77 5.17
N ALA A 73 -5.91 7.94 5.06
CA ALA A 73 -7.18 8.21 5.72
C ALA A 73 -7.06 8.13 7.25
N TRP A 74 -6.17 7.26 7.77
CA TRP A 74 -5.89 7.19 9.20
C TRP A 74 -5.19 8.45 9.73
N LEU A 75 -4.19 8.94 9.00
CA LEU A 75 -3.50 10.19 9.34
C LEU A 75 -4.46 11.39 9.32
N ILE A 76 -5.27 11.53 8.27
CA ILE A 76 -6.22 12.65 8.15
C ILE A 76 -7.35 12.52 9.17
N GLY A 77 -7.89 11.32 9.39
CA GLY A 77 -8.93 11.06 10.37
C GLY A 77 -8.53 11.38 11.81
N SER A 78 -7.22 11.38 12.11
CA SER A 78 -6.72 11.82 13.43
C SER A 78 -6.81 13.34 13.64
N ILE A 79 -6.82 14.12 12.56
CA ILE A 79 -6.85 15.59 12.59
C ILE A 79 -8.27 16.10 12.34
N TYR A 80 -8.99 15.51 11.38
CA TYR A 80 -10.30 15.98 10.95
C TYR A 80 -11.22 14.82 10.54
N THR A 81 -12.42 14.81 11.10
CA THR A 81 -13.50 13.88 10.71
C THR A 81 -14.67 14.66 10.12
N PRO A 82 -14.97 14.47 8.82
CA PRO A 82 -16.07 15.13 8.14
C PRO A 82 -17.43 14.82 8.77
N LYS A 83 -18.31 15.81 8.90
CA LYS A 83 -19.61 15.66 9.59
C LYS A 83 -20.81 15.89 8.68
N THR A 84 -20.65 16.59 7.55
CA THR A 84 -21.76 16.99 6.68
C THR A 84 -21.73 16.30 5.32
N TRP A 85 -22.91 16.14 4.70
CA TRP A 85 -23.03 15.61 3.32
C TRP A 85 -22.43 16.55 2.28
N PHE A 86 -22.37 17.86 2.56
CA PHE A 86 -21.72 18.82 1.66
C PHE A 86 -20.23 18.54 1.52
N GLU A 87 -19.52 18.25 2.61
CA GLU A 87 -18.09 17.90 2.59
C GLU A 87 -17.81 16.64 1.75
N PHE A 88 -18.73 15.67 1.76
CA PHE A 88 -18.62 14.47 0.93
C PHE A 88 -18.67 14.78 -0.57
N TYR A 89 -19.62 15.64 -1.00
CA TYR A 89 -19.70 16.04 -2.41
C TYR A 89 -18.51 16.90 -2.84
N TYR A 90 -18.01 17.79 -1.97
CA TYR A 90 -16.79 18.55 -2.24
C TYR A 90 -15.55 17.64 -2.35
N ALA A 91 -15.44 16.62 -1.49
CA ALA A 91 -14.38 15.62 -1.59
C ALA A 91 -14.46 14.85 -2.92
N GLY A 92 -15.65 14.45 -3.36
CA GLY A 92 -15.85 13.78 -4.64
C GLY A 92 -15.42 14.66 -5.83
N PHE A 93 -15.84 15.92 -5.84
CA PHE A 93 -15.48 16.85 -6.92
C PHE A 93 -13.97 17.13 -6.97
N THR A 94 -13.35 17.36 -5.82
CA THR A 94 -11.90 17.60 -5.72
C THR A 94 -11.10 16.37 -6.17
N ILE A 95 -11.53 15.16 -5.81
CA ILE A 95 -10.89 13.92 -6.28
C ILE A 95 -10.91 13.83 -7.81
N ILE A 96 -12.04 14.14 -8.45
CA ILE A 96 -12.15 14.08 -9.92
C ILE A 96 -11.23 15.11 -10.57
N LEU A 97 -11.21 16.34 -10.06
CA LEU A 97 -10.33 17.40 -10.58
C LEU A 97 -8.84 17.04 -10.41
N VAL A 98 -8.45 16.57 -9.22
CA VAL A 98 -7.08 16.16 -8.93
C VAL A 98 -6.68 14.93 -9.74
N ALA A 99 -7.60 13.99 -10.00
CA ALA A 99 -7.34 12.84 -10.85
C ALA A 99 -7.00 13.25 -12.30
N ALA A 100 -7.70 14.24 -12.85
CA ALA A 100 -7.40 14.78 -14.18
C ALA A 100 -6.00 15.42 -14.24
N ILE A 101 -5.66 16.23 -13.23
CA ILE A 101 -4.32 16.85 -13.12
C ILE A 101 -3.24 15.77 -12.93
N SER A 102 -3.50 14.78 -12.08
CA SER A 102 -2.58 13.68 -11.80
C SER A 102 -2.32 12.81 -13.04
N PHE A 103 -3.31 12.62 -13.91
CA PHE A 103 -3.12 11.89 -15.16
C PHE A 103 -2.10 12.59 -16.06
N ILE A 104 -2.25 13.91 -16.23
CA ILE A 104 -1.31 14.73 -17.00
C ILE A 104 0.07 14.71 -16.35
N ALA A 105 0.16 14.91 -15.04
CA ALA A 105 1.41 14.88 -14.30
C ALA A 105 2.13 13.53 -14.43
N THR A 106 1.40 12.42 -14.38
CA THR A 106 1.96 11.06 -14.53
C THR A 106 2.64 10.88 -15.89
N LEU A 107 2.06 11.39 -16.97
CA LEU A 107 2.67 11.32 -18.31
C LEU A 107 4.00 12.09 -18.39
N TYR A 108 4.06 13.27 -17.79
CA TYR A 108 5.30 14.07 -17.76
C TYR A 108 6.37 13.45 -16.87
N ILE A 109 6.00 13.02 -15.66
CA ILE A 109 6.92 12.40 -14.71
C ILE A 109 7.44 11.08 -15.26
N SER A 110 6.59 10.25 -15.88
CA SER A 110 7.02 8.98 -16.49
C SER A 110 8.10 9.20 -17.56
N LYS A 111 7.93 10.19 -18.44
CA LYS A 111 8.95 10.56 -19.44
C LYS A 111 10.23 11.09 -18.79
N ALA A 112 10.12 11.92 -17.74
CA ALA A 112 11.28 12.45 -17.04
C ALA A 112 12.09 11.33 -16.35
N VAL A 113 11.42 10.43 -15.65
CA VAL A 113 12.04 9.28 -14.97
C VAL A 113 12.67 8.32 -15.99
N SER A 114 11.98 8.04 -17.10
CA SER A 114 12.52 7.19 -18.17
C SER A 114 13.83 7.74 -18.75
N ARG A 115 13.92 9.06 -18.97
CA ARG A 115 15.18 9.71 -19.40
C ARG A 115 16.25 9.66 -18.32
N LEU A 116 15.89 9.90 -17.06
CA LEU A 116 16.85 9.86 -15.95
C LEU A 116 17.50 8.48 -15.81
N LEU A 117 16.69 7.41 -15.90
CA LEU A 117 17.17 6.03 -15.86
C LEU A 117 17.97 5.62 -17.10
N SER A 118 17.81 6.28 -18.25
CA SER A 118 18.66 6.03 -19.41
C SER A 118 20.09 6.59 -19.27
N VAL A 119 20.28 7.58 -18.40
CA VAL A 119 21.57 8.27 -18.22
C VAL A 119 22.27 7.81 -16.95
N ILE A 120 21.52 7.52 -15.89
CA ILE A 120 22.07 7.09 -14.59
C ILE A 120 21.81 5.60 -14.42
N SER A 121 22.84 4.84 -14.08
CA SER A 121 22.69 3.42 -13.79
C SER A 121 21.80 3.21 -12.54
N TYR A 122 20.90 2.23 -12.64
CA TYR A 122 19.91 1.89 -11.61
C TYR A 122 20.52 1.68 -10.21
N VAL A 123 21.75 1.19 -10.14
CA VAL A 123 22.48 0.94 -8.88
C VAL A 123 22.72 2.22 -8.09
N HIS A 124 23.09 3.33 -8.75
CA HIS A 124 23.36 4.59 -8.05
C HIS A 124 22.08 5.20 -7.50
N VAL A 125 20.99 5.13 -8.27
CA VAL A 125 19.66 5.59 -7.81
C VAL A 125 19.21 4.80 -6.59
N SER A 126 19.36 3.47 -6.62
CA SER A 126 19.01 2.60 -5.50
C SER A 126 19.84 2.92 -4.24
N LEU A 127 21.15 3.13 -4.39
CA LEU A 127 22.03 3.48 -3.27
C LEU A 127 21.63 4.82 -2.63
N VAL A 128 21.32 5.84 -3.44
CA VAL A 128 20.86 7.15 -2.95
C VAL A 128 19.57 6.99 -2.14
N VAL A 129 18.61 6.22 -2.63
CA VAL A 129 17.35 5.96 -1.91
C VAL A 129 17.60 5.20 -0.60
N ALA A 130 18.48 4.19 -0.61
CA ALA A 130 18.83 3.43 0.59
C ALA A 130 19.47 4.32 1.67
N VAL A 131 20.45 5.14 1.31
CA VAL A 131 21.09 6.10 2.23
C VAL A 131 20.07 7.10 2.76
N PHE A 132 19.20 7.62 1.89
CA PHE A 132 18.14 8.55 2.29
C PHE A 132 17.19 7.92 3.31
N LEU A 133 16.77 6.67 3.11
CA LEU A 133 15.88 5.96 4.04
C LEU A 133 16.55 5.69 5.40
N VAL A 134 17.82 5.29 5.41
CA VAL A 134 18.58 5.09 6.66
C VAL A 134 18.66 6.41 7.45
N LEU A 135 19.00 7.50 6.77
CA LEU A 135 19.13 8.82 7.39
C LEU A 135 17.78 9.33 7.92
N LEU A 136 16.71 9.21 7.12
CA LEU A 136 15.37 9.60 7.52
C LEU A 136 14.90 8.80 8.75
N THR A 137 15.13 7.48 8.74
CA THR A 137 14.75 6.61 9.87
C THR A 137 15.50 6.99 11.14
N TYR A 138 16.81 7.28 11.03
CA TYR A 138 17.61 7.73 12.15
C TYR A 138 17.12 9.07 12.72
N LEU A 139 16.75 10.03 11.86
CA LEU A 139 16.28 11.34 12.30
C LEU A 139 14.92 11.28 13.02
N ILE A 140 14.00 10.42 12.56
CA ILE A 140 12.64 10.36 13.12
C ILE A 140 12.58 9.45 14.35
N THR A 141 13.19 8.27 14.30
CA THR A 141 13.02 7.22 15.31
C THR A 141 14.26 6.96 16.16
N GLY A 142 15.39 7.60 15.81
CA GLY A 142 16.66 7.41 16.50
C GLY A 142 17.29 6.02 16.26
N PRO A 143 18.16 5.55 17.16
CA PRO A 143 18.92 4.31 16.97
C PRO A 143 18.06 3.04 16.96
N VAL A 144 16.92 3.04 17.67
CA VAL A 144 15.96 1.91 17.64
C VAL A 144 15.37 1.72 16.25
N GLY A 145 15.12 2.82 15.52
CA GLY A 145 14.65 2.76 14.14
C GLY A 145 15.60 2.04 13.20
N ILE A 146 16.92 2.21 13.39
CA ILE A 146 17.92 1.52 12.57
C ILE A 146 17.89 0.01 12.83
N LEU A 147 17.74 -0.42 14.08
CA LEU A 147 17.59 -1.85 14.40
C LEU A 147 16.34 -2.44 13.73
N LEU A 148 15.22 -1.73 13.78
CA LEU A 148 13.99 -2.16 13.10
C LEU A 148 14.16 -2.20 11.57
N LEU A 149 14.84 -1.21 11.00
CA LEU A 149 15.16 -1.18 9.57
C LEU A 149 16.03 -2.38 9.17
N ALA A 150 17.01 -2.75 9.99
CA ALA A 150 17.87 -3.90 9.76
C ALA A 150 17.07 -5.21 9.79
N VAL A 151 16.17 -5.38 10.77
CA VAL A 151 15.28 -6.55 10.85
C VAL A 151 14.34 -6.61 9.65
N ALA A 152 13.72 -5.49 9.27
CA ALA A 152 12.86 -5.42 8.09
C ALA A 152 13.60 -5.76 6.79
N THR A 153 14.85 -5.29 6.67
CA THR A 153 15.72 -5.60 5.53
C THR A 153 16.08 -7.08 5.49
N ALA A 154 16.42 -7.67 6.63
CA ALA A 154 16.68 -9.10 6.74
C ALA A 154 15.47 -9.94 6.33
N LEU A 155 14.26 -9.57 6.79
CA LEU A 155 13.01 -10.20 6.36
C LEU A 155 12.81 -10.09 4.84
N GLY A 156 13.03 -8.91 4.25
CA GLY A 156 12.96 -8.73 2.79
C GLY A 156 13.98 -9.58 2.04
N PHE A 157 15.19 -9.72 2.59
CA PHE A 157 16.26 -10.54 1.99
C PHE A 157 15.96 -12.03 2.09
N THR A 158 15.34 -12.51 3.18
CA THR A 158 14.95 -13.92 3.32
C THR A 158 14.03 -14.37 2.20
N ALA A 159 13.08 -13.53 1.78
CA ALA A 159 12.20 -13.85 0.65
C ALA A 159 13.02 -14.15 -0.63
N GLN A 160 14.07 -13.37 -0.88
CA GLN A 160 14.97 -13.57 -2.03
C GLN A 160 15.82 -14.84 -1.90
N VAL A 161 16.39 -15.10 -0.72
CA VAL A 161 17.23 -16.29 -0.47
C VAL A 161 16.44 -17.57 -0.64
N PHE A 162 15.20 -17.62 -0.14
CA PHE A 162 14.33 -18.78 -0.29
C PHE A 162 13.66 -18.85 -1.67
N ASN A 163 13.97 -17.94 -2.60
CA ASN A 163 13.36 -17.84 -3.93
C ASN A 163 11.82 -17.77 -3.87
N THR A 164 11.32 -17.16 -2.79
CA THR A 164 9.89 -16.99 -2.53
C THR A 164 9.46 -15.55 -2.80
N ARG A 165 8.17 -15.34 -3.03
CA ARG A 165 7.61 -14.00 -3.21
C ARG A 165 7.47 -13.32 -1.86
N ILE A 166 7.81 -12.02 -1.78
CA ILE A 166 7.64 -11.17 -0.57
C ILE A 166 6.20 -11.25 -0.02
N SER A 167 5.22 -11.49 -0.90
CA SER A 167 3.82 -11.73 -0.53
C SER A 167 3.61 -12.86 0.49
N TYR A 168 4.43 -13.91 0.47
CA TYR A 168 4.29 -15.02 1.40
C TYR A 168 4.75 -14.65 2.82
N CYS A 169 5.85 -13.91 2.96
CA CYS A 169 6.35 -13.44 4.26
C CYS A 169 5.34 -12.51 4.95
N LEU A 170 4.65 -11.66 4.18
CA LEU A 170 3.60 -10.80 4.71
C LEU A 170 2.35 -11.59 5.14
N GLY A 171 2.05 -12.71 4.49
CA GLY A 171 1.00 -13.63 4.92
C GLY A 171 1.17 -14.11 6.36
N ALA A 172 2.42 -14.37 6.77
CA ALA A 172 2.74 -14.77 8.14
C ALA A 172 2.45 -13.68 9.19
N LEU A 173 2.47 -12.40 8.79
CA LEU A 173 2.12 -11.27 9.66
C LEU A 173 0.62 -10.97 9.65
N ILE A 174 -0.05 -11.20 8.52
CA ILE A 174 -1.49 -10.95 8.37
C ILE A 174 -2.30 -11.90 9.27
N LEU A 175 -1.92 -13.17 9.36
CA LEU A 175 -2.62 -14.17 10.18
C LEU A 175 -2.75 -13.76 11.66
N PRO A 176 -1.67 -13.46 12.42
CA PRO A 176 -1.80 -13.08 13.83
C PRO A 176 -2.55 -11.77 14.02
N VAL A 177 -2.39 -10.80 13.11
CA VAL A 177 -3.10 -9.51 13.21
C VAL A 177 -4.59 -9.69 12.98
N LEU A 178 -4.99 -10.50 11.99
CA LEU A 178 -6.39 -10.82 11.77
C LEU A 178 -7.02 -11.49 12.98
N LEU A 179 -6.33 -12.48 13.56
CA LEU A 179 -6.80 -13.20 14.74
C LEU A 179 -6.93 -12.31 15.98
N ASN A 180 -6.02 -11.36 16.13
CA ASN A 180 -6.10 -10.36 17.18
C ASN A 180 -7.31 -9.42 16.96
N MET A 181 -7.52 -8.95 15.73
CA MET A 181 -8.64 -8.06 15.40
C MET A 181 -10.01 -8.75 15.47
N THR A 182 -10.10 -10.05 15.20
CA THR A 182 -11.34 -10.84 15.32
C THR A 182 -11.63 -11.27 16.76
N GLY A 183 -10.73 -10.99 17.71
CA GLY A 183 -10.88 -11.37 19.13
C GLY A 183 -10.79 -12.87 19.39
N THR A 184 -10.42 -13.68 18.40
CA THR A 184 -10.30 -15.14 18.49
C THR A 184 -8.88 -15.61 18.83
N SER A 185 -7.98 -14.67 19.12
CA SER A 185 -6.61 -14.96 19.59
C SER A 185 -6.59 -15.91 20.78
N GLY A 186 -7.50 -15.74 21.74
CA GLY A 186 -7.66 -16.66 22.88
C GLY A 186 -8.14 -18.06 22.51
N MET A 187 -8.91 -18.22 21.43
CA MET A 187 -9.37 -19.53 20.95
C MET A 187 -8.22 -20.29 20.28
N LEU A 188 -7.33 -19.60 19.57
CA LEU A 188 -6.13 -20.19 19.00
C LEU A 188 -5.03 -20.47 20.03
N LEU A 189 -4.83 -19.60 21.02
CA LEU A 189 -3.92 -19.86 22.15
C LEU A 189 -4.35 -21.10 22.94
N ASN A 190 -5.66 -21.26 23.17
CA ASN A 190 -6.24 -22.48 23.74
C ASN A 190 -6.07 -23.72 22.85
N LEU A 191 -6.15 -23.57 21.51
CA LEU A 191 -5.93 -24.67 20.56
C LEU A 191 -4.45 -25.06 20.43
N LEU A 192 -3.54 -24.09 20.55
CA LEU A 192 -2.07 -24.25 20.50
C LEU A 192 -1.48 -24.65 21.87
N GLY A 193 -2.31 -24.78 22.90
CA GLY A 193 -1.91 -25.37 24.19
C GLY A 193 -1.15 -24.43 25.14
N SER A 194 -1.05 -23.14 24.84
CA SER A 194 -0.57 -22.17 25.84
C SER A 194 -1.77 -21.57 26.56
N ARG A 195 -1.95 -21.95 27.83
CA ARG A 195 -2.87 -21.29 28.75
C ARG A 195 -2.54 -19.82 28.91
#